data_AF-X1VAD6-F1
#
_entry.id   AF-X1VAD6-F1
#
_cell.length_a   1.000
_cell.length_b   1.000
_cell.length_c   1.000
_cell.angle_alpha   90.00
_cell.angle_beta   90.00
_cell.angle_gamma   90.00
#
_symmetry.space_group_name_H-M   'P 1'
#
loop_
_entity.id
_entity.type
_entity.pdbx_description
1 polymer ?
#
loop_
_entity_poly.entity_id
_entity_poly.type
_entity_poly.pdbx_seq_one_letter_code
_entity_poly.pdbx_strand_id
1 'polypeptide(L)'
;MPARADYLTGRWTGSFMNWAPISRDQVTLPEILKEKGFNTTAIVDTPFYLRNEMNYDRGFSTFFQVLGQWSGEGRDTRAAWRFESDRCAPRTFT
;
A
#
# COMPACT_ATOMS: atom_id res chain seq x y z
N MET A 1 9.36 -2.76 2.68
CA MET A 1 9.22 -3.94 1.77
C MET A 1 10.10 -3.73 0.53
N PRO A 2 11.37 -4.19 0.55
CA PRO A 2 12.40 -3.75 -0.42
C PRO A 2 12.05 -4.00 -1.89
N ALA A 3 11.85 -5.26 -2.29
CA ALA A 3 11.55 -5.60 -3.69
C ALA A 3 10.31 -4.86 -4.25
N ARG A 4 9.30 -4.61 -3.41
CA ARG A 4 8.10 -3.86 -3.81
C ARG A 4 8.38 -2.38 -4.01
N ALA A 5 9.25 -1.80 -3.20
CA ALA A 5 9.67 -0.41 -3.41
C ALA A 5 10.52 -0.30 -4.68
N ASP A 6 11.32 -1.32 -5.03
CA ASP A 6 12.02 -1.36 -6.32
C ASP A 6 11.03 -1.29 -7.49
N TYR A 7 10.02 -2.15 -7.48
CA TYR A 7 9.00 -2.17 -8.55
C TYR A 7 8.19 -0.89 -8.64
N LEU A 8 7.86 -0.28 -7.50
CA LEU A 8 7.05 0.93 -7.48
C LEU A 8 7.87 2.19 -7.81
N THR A 9 9.17 2.24 -7.52
CA THR A 9 9.98 3.45 -7.72
C THR A 9 10.94 3.36 -8.92
N GLY A 10 11.16 2.16 -9.45
CA GLY A 10 12.16 1.91 -10.50
C GLY A 10 13.61 2.10 -10.03
N ARG A 11 13.85 2.11 -8.71
CA ARG A 11 15.16 2.33 -8.10
C ARG A 11 15.63 1.08 -7.37
N TRP A 12 16.95 0.90 -7.26
CA TRP A 12 17.52 -0.15 -6.42
C TRP A 12 17.47 0.27 -4.95
N THR A 13 16.39 -0.07 -4.25
CA THR A 13 16.14 0.37 -2.87
C THR A 13 17.12 -0.23 -1.86
N GLY A 14 17.68 -1.40 -2.15
CA GLY A 14 18.68 -2.06 -1.32
C GLY A 14 19.97 -1.25 -1.10
N SER A 15 20.21 -0.17 -1.83
CA SER A 15 21.38 0.70 -1.63
C SER A 15 21.11 1.94 -0.77
N PHE A 16 19.85 2.32 -0.54
CA PHE A 16 19.52 3.59 0.13
C PHE A 16 18.35 3.52 1.11
N MET A 17 17.64 2.41 1.22
CA MET A 17 16.58 2.24 2.23
C MET A 17 16.50 0.82 2.78
N ASN A 18 16.04 0.73 4.02
CA ASN A 18 15.71 -0.52 4.69
C ASN A 18 14.22 -0.84 4.50
N TRP A 19 13.70 -1.78 5.29
CA TRP A 19 12.25 -1.91 5.43
C TRP A 19 11.69 -0.67 6.13
N ALA A 20 11.26 0.30 5.33
CA ALA A 20 10.69 1.57 5.77
C ALA A 20 9.56 2.00 4.83
N PRO A 21 8.75 3.01 5.21
CA PRO A 21 7.82 3.67 4.30
C PRO A 21 8.51 4.18 3.04
N ILE A 22 7.81 4.16 1.90
CA ILE A 22 8.26 4.93 0.72
C ILE A 22 8.14 6.40 1.07
N SER A 23 9.22 7.16 0.89
CA SER A 23 9.22 8.58 1.21
C SER A 23 8.24 9.34 0.30
N ARG A 24 7.57 10.36 0.84
CA ARG A 24 6.49 11.10 0.14
C ARG A 24 6.99 11.90 -1.06
N ASP A 25 8.28 12.24 -1.10
CA ASP A 25 8.95 12.91 -2.21
C ASP A 25 9.28 11.95 -3.38
N GLN A 26 9.27 10.63 -3.14
CA GLN A 26 9.48 9.65 -4.20
C GLN A 26 8.18 9.39 -4.95
N VAL A 27 8.19 9.59 -6.26
CA VAL A 27 7.06 9.29 -7.13
C VAL A 27 7.01 7.79 -7.43
N THR A 28 5.82 7.20 -7.37
CA THR A 28 5.60 5.79 -7.68
C THR A 28 5.06 5.60 -9.12
N LEU A 29 5.33 4.44 -9.72
CA LEU A 29 4.82 4.05 -11.03
C LEU A 29 3.27 4.14 -11.10
N PRO A 30 2.50 3.68 -10.10
CA PRO A 30 1.05 3.88 -10.10
C PRO A 30 0.63 5.36 -10.10
N GLU A 31 1.35 6.25 -9.43
CA GLU A 31 1.04 7.70 -9.49
C GLU A 31 1.22 8.25 -10.90
N ILE A 32 2.31 7.87 -11.58
CA ILE A 32 2.57 8.26 -12.97
C ILE A 32 1.45 7.74 -13.88
N LEU A 33 1.07 6.46 -13.73
CA LEU A 33 0.02 5.85 -14.55
C LEU A 33 -1.34 6.51 -14.30
N LYS A 34 -1.68 6.80 -13.05
CA LYS A 34 -2.92 7.49 -12.67
C LYS A 34 -2.98 8.90 -13.27
N GLU A 35 -1.88 9.66 -13.22
CA GLU A 35 -1.79 10.98 -13.84
C GLU A 35 -2.03 10.92 -15.37
N LYS A 36 -1.61 9.83 -16.01
CA LYS A 36 -1.86 9.58 -17.44
C LYS A 36 -3.24 9.00 -17.76
N GLY A 37 -4.14 8.91 -16.77
CA GLY A 37 -5.52 8.47 -16.97
C GLY A 37 -5.72 6.95 -16.97
N PHE A 38 -4.72 6.17 -16.54
CA PHE A 38 -4.87 4.73 -16.38
C PHE A 38 -5.60 4.38 -15.08
N ASN A 39 -6.44 3.35 -15.14
CA ASN A 39 -7.01 2.74 -13.95
C ASN A 39 -5.97 1.87 -13.25
N THR A 40 -5.58 2.28 -12.05
CA THR A 40 -4.56 1.61 -11.24
C THR A 40 -5.24 0.81 -10.14
N THR A 41 -5.00 -0.50 -10.13
CA THR A 41 -5.50 -1.43 -9.11
C THR A 41 -4.36 -2.20 -8.47
N ALA A 42 -4.39 -2.33 -7.15
CA ALA A 42 -3.44 -3.14 -6.39
C ALA A 42 -4.16 -4.36 -5.79
N ILE A 43 -3.65 -5.55 -6.09
CA ILE A 43 -4.10 -6.80 -5.47
C ILE A 43 -2.93 -7.29 -4.62
N VAL A 44 -3.10 -7.33 -3.30
CA VAL A 44 -1.99 -7.48 -2.36
C VAL A 44 -2.30 -8.54 -1.31
N ASP A 45 -1.31 -9.32 -0.93
CA ASP A 45 -1.38 -10.30 0.17
C ASP A 45 -0.83 -9.75 1.50
N THR A 46 -0.24 -8.55 1.44
CA THR A 46 0.52 -7.98 2.54
C THR A 46 -0.19 -6.74 3.08
N PRO A 47 -0.66 -6.75 4.35
CA PRO A 47 -1.50 -5.67 4.90
C PRO A 47 -0.77 -4.32 4.97
N PHE A 48 0.56 -4.32 5.06
CA PHE A 48 1.39 -3.11 5.13
C PHE A 48 1.37 -2.24 3.88
N TYR A 49 0.74 -2.68 2.79
CA TYR A 49 0.47 -1.77 1.67
C TYR A 49 -0.45 -0.62 2.08
N LEU A 50 -1.47 -0.96 2.88
CA LEU A 50 -2.59 -0.09 3.20
C LEU A 50 -2.56 0.39 4.67
N ARG A 51 -1.65 -0.17 5.48
CA ARG A 51 -1.53 0.11 6.90
C ARG A 51 -0.24 0.80 7.27
N ASN A 52 -0.27 1.43 8.44
CA ASN A 52 0.89 2.01 9.13
C ASN A 52 1.63 3.07 8.31
N GLU A 53 0.92 3.75 7.40
CA GLU A 53 1.47 4.87 6.61
C GLU A 53 2.78 4.51 5.88
N MET A 54 2.89 3.27 5.43
CA MET A 54 4.06 2.79 4.68
C MET A 54 4.13 3.37 3.26
N ASN A 55 3.08 4.05 2.79
CA ASN A 55 2.98 4.78 1.52
C ASN A 55 3.10 3.91 0.24
N TYR A 56 2.90 2.59 0.35
CA TYR A 56 2.91 1.68 -0.80
C TYR A 56 1.58 1.66 -1.56
N ASP A 57 0.55 2.31 -1.00
CA ASP A 57 -0.77 2.44 -1.57
C ASP A 57 -0.90 3.60 -2.59
N ARG A 58 0.10 4.47 -2.63
CA ARG A 58 0.07 5.69 -3.43
C ARG A 58 -0.10 5.43 -4.93
N GLY A 59 -1.02 6.17 -5.53
CA GLY A 59 -1.28 6.14 -6.97
C GLY A 59 -2.24 5.06 -7.43
N PHE A 60 -2.67 4.16 -6.55
CA PHE A 60 -3.72 3.18 -6.85
C PHE A 60 -5.10 3.74 -6.52
N SER A 61 -6.07 3.52 -7.40
CA SER A 61 -7.46 3.91 -7.21
C SER A 61 -8.28 2.83 -6.51
N THR A 62 -7.91 1.56 -6.71
CA THR A 62 -8.63 0.41 -6.17
C THR A 62 -7.68 -0.56 -5.49
N PHE A 63 -8.11 -1.17 -4.39
CA PHE A 63 -7.35 -2.21 -3.70
C PHE A 63 -8.18 -3.44 -3.38
N PHE A 64 -7.53 -4.59 -3.50
CA PHE A 64 -8.04 -5.86 -3.01
C PHE A 64 -6.97 -6.51 -2.16
N GLN A 65 -7.26 -6.70 -0.88
CA GLN A 65 -6.42 -7.52 -0.04
C GLN A 65 -6.84 -8.99 -0.13
N VAL A 66 -5.88 -9.84 -0.47
CA VAL A 66 -5.96 -11.28 -0.36
C VAL A 66 -5.36 -11.67 0.98
N LEU A 67 -6.02 -12.53 1.77
CA LEU A 67 -5.51 -12.87 3.10
C LEU A 67 -4.23 -13.72 3.04
N GLY A 68 -4.08 -14.58 2.03
CA GLY A 68 -2.88 -15.41 1.88
C GLY A 68 -2.61 -16.25 3.13
N GLN A 69 -1.38 -16.18 3.65
CA GLN A 69 -0.98 -16.85 4.90
C GLN A 69 -1.48 -16.15 6.18
N TRP A 70 -2.03 -14.94 6.06
CA TRP A 70 -2.58 -14.20 7.18
C TRP A 70 -3.93 -14.81 7.56
N SER A 71 -4.10 -15.22 8.82
CA SER A 71 -5.39 -15.68 9.34
C SER A 71 -6.41 -14.55 9.56
N GLY A 72 -6.05 -13.33 9.15
CA GLY A 72 -6.84 -12.12 9.36
C GLY A 72 -6.49 -11.43 10.67
N GLU A 73 -7.04 -10.23 10.82
CA GLU A 73 -6.91 -9.48 12.07
C GLU A 73 -7.60 -10.21 13.22
N GLY A 74 -6.96 -10.19 14.40
CA GLY A 74 -7.54 -10.72 15.63
C GLY A 74 -8.87 -10.05 15.98
N ARG A 75 -9.71 -10.75 16.77
CA ARG A 75 -11.04 -10.25 17.17
C ARG A 75 -10.97 -8.87 17.81
N ASP A 76 -9.95 -8.64 18.64
CA ASP A 76 -9.77 -7.38 19.36
C ASP A 76 -9.47 -6.22 18.40
N THR A 77 -8.60 -6.45 17.41
CA THR A 77 -8.29 -5.45 16.38
C THR A 77 -9.52 -5.09 15.55
N ARG A 78 -10.34 -6.08 15.19
CA ARG A 78 -11.59 -5.82 14.44
C ARG A 78 -12.62 -5.07 15.28
N ALA A 79 -12.72 -5.38 16.58
CA ALA A 79 -13.61 -4.68 17.50
C ALA A 79 -13.22 -3.20 17.67
N ALA A 80 -11.94 -2.88 17.49
CA ALA A 80 -11.41 -1.51 17.54
C ALA A 80 -11.63 -0.71 16.25
N TRP A 81 -12.09 -1.31 15.14
CA TRP A 81 -12.28 -0.60 13.86
C TRP A 81 -13.31 0.53 13.98
N ARG A 82 -12.94 1.74 13.57
CA ARG A 82 -13.79 2.93 13.54
C ARG A 82 -13.79 3.60 12.18
N PHE A 83 -12.69 3.51 11.43
CA PHE A 83 -12.50 4.19 10.15
C PHE A 83 -12.31 3.19 9.00
N GLU A 84 -12.41 3.70 7.77
CA GLU A 84 -12.13 2.93 6.55
C GLU A 84 -10.67 2.43 6.53
N SER A 85 -9.73 3.25 6.99
CA SER A 85 -8.30 2.91 7.10
C SER A 85 -8.04 1.66 7.93
N ASP A 86 -8.92 1.33 8.87
CA ASP A 86 -8.74 0.18 9.76
C ASP A 86 -9.02 -1.15 9.05
N ARG A 87 -9.79 -1.10 7.95
CA ARG A 87 -10.27 -2.26 7.19
C ARG A 87 -9.37 -2.68 6.04
N CYS A 88 -8.13 -2.18 5.99
CA CYS A 88 -7.23 -2.37 4.84
C CYS A 88 -7.94 -1.98 3.53
N ALA A 89 -8.61 -0.83 3.55
CA ALA A 89 -9.29 -0.27 2.41
C ALA A 89 -8.53 1.00 1.95
N PRO A 90 -8.53 1.31 0.65
CA PRO A 90 -8.00 2.58 0.17
C PRO A 90 -8.86 3.72 0.72
N ARG A 91 -8.26 4.89 0.93
CA ARG A 91 -8.99 6.07 1.38
C ARG A 91 -9.93 6.53 0.25
N THR A 92 -11.24 6.34 0.39
CA THR A 92 -12.20 6.67 -0.67
C THR A 92 -12.70 8.11 -0.60
N PHE A 93 -12.51 8.81 0.52
CA PHE A 93 -12.88 10.22 0.70
C PHE A 93 -11.82 11.00 1.49
N THR A 94 -11.60 12.26 1.11
CA THR A 94 -10.76 13.26 1.81
C THR A 94 -11.60 14.29 2.53
#